data_AF-A0A7Z0WLD6-F1
#
_entry.id   AF-A0A7Z0WLD6-F1
#
_cell.length_a   1.000
_cell.length_b   1.000
_cell.length_c   1.000
_cell.angle_alpha   90.00
_cell.angle_beta   90.00
_cell.angle_gamma   90.00
#
_symmetry.space_group_name_H-M   'P 1'
#
loop_
_entity.id
_entity.type
_entity.pdbx_description
1 polymer ?
#
loop_
_entity_poly.entity_id
_entity_poly.type
_entity_poly.pdbx_seq_one_letter_code
_entity_poly.pdbx_strand_id
1 'polypeptide(L)'
;MNQRHADQTPAGSSYHRGDPEMGDLPHRVQPDPDGRYTVDVHVTPEGNARIGGRDYTPEEFAEVLRRNGDYDGRPIRLIGCDAGSNDFARRLSRDLDTEVLAPSKPAWTDSNGRVFSSDYDIGPDGRTQPRIPPNGEWSTHSPDGTHTRTGDDAFTPDTPDSAKHDVDADSSRARGDEDASERERVRREVERHLEVLNDPDAPRTRPDEYRKAKEFYQEHWRGFDSTEPVVQRHSEATRVRDSDVPAPILGRDRDGNLYVKEEIKAEPPDFDDTRRRVLDEQERGTSSRSDSTDSSRGESESGDGPQDSRPTADDSVPERPSTERWDAESRERVDRAIEERRAAITERDSHPEKSDEWRREHAVVTTRGDALGEIAADHGLRHELHRQFGGSDNIEIRDRGDGRLEIFDTDKNEVVGTAERRFPKEDPAGDGGSGSADDNGSSSDGQDKKKDKRYQFDQVWEVKSPGPPEITTYEVVEAKAPSGSHAQRELPNGTVVKQCRRDYYDDTVQHMRNSADPEVRALGRDLEKAAKGSRVNYWEARARVRNEGGVDVYDGVGYRPVKM
;
A
#
# COMPACT_ATOMS: atom_id res chain seq x y z
N MET A 1 31.96 -29.17 4.56
CA MET A 1 30.62 -29.77 4.66
C MET A 1 29.78 -29.52 3.40
N ASN A 2 29.94 -28.41 2.67
CA ASN A 2 29.11 -28.08 1.50
C ASN A 2 29.42 -28.80 0.17
N GLN A 3 30.55 -29.51 0.06
CA GLN A 3 30.92 -30.23 -1.17
C GLN A 3 29.86 -31.26 -1.63
N ARG A 4 28.95 -31.68 -0.74
CA ARG A 4 27.86 -32.60 -1.08
C ARG A 4 26.70 -31.92 -1.83
N HIS A 5 26.57 -30.60 -1.71
CA HIS A 5 25.49 -29.80 -2.31
C HIS A 5 26.00 -28.85 -3.40
N ALA A 6 27.31 -28.64 -3.48
CA ALA A 6 27.95 -27.95 -4.58
C ALA A 6 28.11 -28.88 -5.80
N ASP A 7 27.82 -28.37 -6.99
CA ASP A 7 28.08 -28.99 -8.28
C ASP A 7 28.80 -28.02 -9.21
N GLN A 8 29.73 -28.53 -10.01
CA GLN A 8 30.43 -27.73 -11.00
C GLN A 8 29.55 -27.66 -12.26
N THR A 9 29.32 -26.47 -12.80
CA THR A 9 28.54 -26.26 -14.02
C THR A 9 29.43 -25.63 -15.10
N PRO A 10 29.03 -25.67 -16.39
CA PRO A 10 29.77 -24.97 -17.44
C PRO A 10 29.97 -23.47 -17.15
N ALA A 11 29.01 -22.83 -16.48
CA ALA A 11 29.05 -21.40 -16.18
C ALA A 11 29.74 -21.04 -14.84
N GLY A 12 30.00 -22.02 -13.96
CA GLY A 12 30.62 -21.81 -12.66
C GLY A 12 30.24 -22.89 -11.64
N SER A 13 29.52 -22.53 -10.59
CA SER A 13 29.04 -23.48 -9.57
C SER A 13 27.58 -23.32 -9.25
N SER A 14 26.93 -24.46 -9.04
CA SER A 14 25.60 -24.56 -8.45
C SER A 14 25.67 -25.12 -7.05
N TYR A 15 24.79 -24.67 -6.17
CA TYR A 15 24.64 -25.19 -4.81
C TYR A 15 23.33 -25.96 -4.60
N HIS A 16 22.74 -26.41 -5.72
CA HIS A 16 21.46 -27.13 -5.80
C HIS A 16 21.63 -28.65 -5.93
N ARG A 17 22.82 -29.21 -5.69
CA ARG A 17 23.00 -30.67 -5.85
C ARG A 17 22.12 -31.42 -4.85
N GLY A 18 21.24 -32.27 -5.39
CA GLY A 18 20.25 -33.01 -4.63
C GLY A 18 18.92 -32.30 -4.46
N ASP A 19 18.77 -31.10 -5.03
CA ASP A 19 17.50 -30.39 -5.14
C ASP A 19 16.68 -30.95 -6.32
N PRO A 20 15.54 -31.60 -6.07
CA PRO A 20 14.71 -32.19 -7.13
C PRO A 20 13.97 -31.15 -7.98
N GLU A 21 13.78 -29.92 -7.48
CA GLU A 21 13.06 -28.86 -8.20
C GLU A 21 13.95 -28.21 -9.26
N MET A 22 15.23 -28.08 -8.93
CA MET A 22 16.24 -27.49 -9.79
C MET A 22 16.73 -28.43 -10.89
N GLY A 23 16.72 -29.75 -10.63
CA GLY A 23 17.07 -30.76 -11.63
C GLY A 23 18.41 -30.49 -12.31
N ASP A 24 18.42 -30.46 -13.64
CA ASP A 24 19.61 -30.16 -14.45
C ASP A 24 19.70 -28.70 -14.93
N LEU A 25 18.77 -27.82 -14.51
CA LEU A 25 18.72 -26.43 -14.97
C LEU A 25 20.02 -25.66 -14.76
N PRO A 26 20.73 -25.78 -13.62
CA PRO A 26 22.00 -25.08 -13.43
C PRO A 26 23.09 -25.48 -14.45
N HIS A 27 23.02 -26.69 -15.00
CA HIS A 27 23.94 -27.18 -16.04
C HIS A 27 23.62 -26.65 -17.44
N ARG A 28 22.41 -26.10 -17.64
CA ARG A 28 21.96 -25.52 -18.91
C ARG A 28 22.32 -24.04 -19.04
N VAL A 29 22.58 -23.37 -17.91
CA VAL A 29 23.01 -21.97 -17.87
C VAL A 29 24.33 -21.84 -18.63
N GLN A 30 24.35 -20.94 -19.60
CA GLN A 30 25.54 -20.67 -20.40
C GLN A 30 26.56 -19.84 -19.61
N PRO A 31 27.87 -20.03 -19.85
CA PRO A 31 28.90 -19.15 -19.28
C PRO A 31 28.60 -17.68 -19.56
N ASP A 32 28.90 -16.82 -18.60
CA ASP A 32 28.75 -15.39 -18.77
C ASP A 32 29.78 -14.87 -19.81
N PRO A 33 29.35 -14.19 -20.88
CA PRO A 33 30.26 -13.79 -21.95
C PRO A 33 31.25 -12.69 -21.53
N ASP A 34 30.93 -11.89 -20.51
CA ASP A 34 31.86 -10.97 -19.84
C ASP A 34 32.90 -11.70 -18.97
N GLY A 35 32.81 -13.04 -18.87
CA GLY A 35 33.74 -13.87 -18.12
C GLY A 35 33.44 -13.95 -16.62
N ARG A 36 32.28 -13.46 -16.15
CA ARG A 36 31.87 -13.59 -14.74
C ARG A 36 31.71 -15.05 -14.34
N TYR A 37 32.05 -15.37 -13.10
CA TYR A 37 31.81 -16.67 -12.49
C TYR A 37 30.35 -16.78 -12.08
N THR A 38 29.61 -17.74 -12.62
CA THR A 38 28.20 -17.92 -12.25
C THR A 38 28.09 -18.70 -10.95
N VAL A 39 27.34 -18.13 -10.01
CA VAL A 39 26.97 -18.77 -8.75
C VAL A 39 25.46 -18.93 -8.72
N ASP A 40 24.98 -20.18 -8.76
CA ASP A 40 23.55 -20.50 -8.71
C ASP A 40 23.21 -21.11 -7.33
N VAL A 41 22.40 -20.40 -6.55
CA VAL A 41 22.11 -20.76 -5.15
C VAL A 41 20.76 -20.19 -4.72
N HIS A 42 20.08 -20.87 -3.80
CA HIS A 42 18.90 -20.30 -3.15
C HIS A 42 19.33 -19.14 -2.26
N VAL A 43 18.69 -17.98 -2.44
CA VAL A 43 18.86 -16.83 -1.56
C VAL A 43 17.55 -16.63 -0.83
N THR A 44 17.61 -16.62 0.49
CA THR A 44 16.45 -16.43 1.36
C THR A 44 16.08 -14.95 1.38
N PRO A 45 14.82 -14.61 1.70
CA PRO A 45 14.42 -13.21 1.79
C PRO A 45 15.20 -12.41 2.84
N GLU A 46 15.71 -13.06 3.88
CA GLU A 46 16.56 -12.46 4.93
C GLU A 46 17.99 -12.17 4.45
N GLY A 47 18.32 -12.49 3.20
CA GLY A 47 19.65 -12.26 2.63
C GLY A 47 20.67 -13.29 3.10
N ASN A 48 20.32 -14.58 3.08
CA ASN A 48 21.25 -15.70 3.30
C ASN A 48 21.25 -16.64 2.10
N ALA A 49 22.38 -17.31 1.84
CA ALA A 49 22.45 -18.42 0.89
C ALA A 49 22.05 -19.72 1.59
N ARG A 50 21.10 -20.45 1.01
CA ARG A 50 20.65 -21.74 1.55
C ARG A 50 21.24 -22.90 0.76
N ILE A 51 21.95 -23.78 1.46
CA ILE A 51 22.66 -24.91 0.87
C ILE A 51 22.41 -26.15 1.72
N GLY A 52 21.72 -27.14 1.16
CA GLY A 52 21.41 -28.39 1.86
C GLY A 52 20.63 -28.16 3.16
N GLY A 53 19.68 -27.23 3.16
CA GLY A 53 18.84 -26.88 4.31
C GLY A 53 19.53 -26.06 5.41
N ARG A 54 20.75 -25.56 5.16
CA ARG A 54 21.45 -24.64 6.07
C ARG A 54 21.62 -23.26 5.45
N ASP A 55 21.41 -22.24 6.26
CA ASP A 55 21.63 -20.85 5.91
C ASP A 55 23.07 -20.42 6.16
N TYR A 56 23.58 -19.68 5.18
CA TYR A 56 24.90 -19.08 5.17
C TYR A 56 24.73 -17.57 4.98
N THR A 57 25.27 -16.79 5.90
CA THR A 57 25.42 -15.35 5.67
C THR A 57 26.26 -15.09 4.41
N PRO A 58 26.16 -13.90 3.76
CA PRO A 58 26.99 -13.55 2.60
C PRO A 58 28.49 -13.78 2.84
N GLU A 59 28.99 -13.46 4.04
CA GLU A 59 30.39 -13.63 4.43
C GLU A 59 30.76 -15.10 4.64
N GLU A 60 29.89 -15.90 5.25
CA GLU A 60 30.10 -17.36 5.33
C GLU A 60 30.04 -18.01 3.95
N PHE A 61 29.18 -17.52 3.06
CA PHE A 61 29.09 -18.00 1.69
C PHE A 61 30.30 -17.59 0.84
N ALA A 62 30.85 -16.40 1.05
CA ALA A 62 32.12 -15.98 0.47
C ALA A 62 33.26 -16.95 0.86
N GLU A 63 33.31 -17.39 2.12
CA GLU A 63 34.25 -18.44 2.56
C GLU A 63 34.00 -19.79 1.87
N VAL A 64 32.74 -20.14 1.60
CA VAL A 64 32.39 -21.34 0.83
C VAL A 64 32.92 -21.22 -0.60
N LEU A 65 32.78 -20.06 -1.24
CA LEU A 65 33.30 -19.79 -2.58
C LEU A 65 34.83 -19.81 -2.63
N ARG A 66 35.52 -19.14 -1.71
CA ARG A 66 37.00 -19.16 -1.63
C ARG A 66 37.58 -20.57 -1.46
N ARG A 67 36.85 -21.45 -0.76
CA ARG A 67 37.25 -22.85 -0.55
C ARG A 67 36.78 -23.77 -1.67
N ASN A 68 35.94 -23.28 -2.57
CA ASN A 68 35.58 -23.99 -3.78
C ASN A 68 36.72 -23.80 -4.80
N GLY A 69 37.39 -24.89 -5.17
CA GLY A 69 38.61 -24.83 -5.97
C GLY A 69 38.44 -24.25 -7.37
N ASP A 70 37.21 -24.11 -7.85
CA ASP A 70 36.88 -23.61 -9.19
C ASP A 70 36.68 -22.10 -9.25
N TYR A 71 36.48 -21.43 -8.11
CA TYR A 71 36.37 -19.98 -8.06
C TYR A 71 37.76 -19.33 -7.93
N ASP A 72 38.08 -18.44 -8.86
CA ASP A 72 39.41 -17.85 -9.06
C ASP A 72 39.48 -16.34 -8.71
N GLY A 73 38.42 -15.79 -8.10
CA GLY A 73 38.35 -14.38 -7.68
C GLY A 73 37.79 -13.42 -8.74
N ARG A 74 37.42 -13.91 -9.93
CA ARG A 74 36.78 -13.08 -10.97
C ARG A 74 35.38 -12.58 -10.51
N PRO A 75 34.83 -11.52 -11.13
CA PRO A 75 33.50 -11.02 -10.82
C PRO A 75 32.42 -12.11 -10.88
N ILE A 76 31.36 -11.97 -10.08
CA ILE A 76 30.30 -12.97 -9.95
C ILE A 76 29.05 -12.54 -10.71
N ARG A 77 28.43 -13.50 -11.39
CA ARG A 77 27.01 -13.43 -11.76
C ARG A 77 26.23 -14.33 -10.80
N LEU A 78 25.43 -13.72 -9.94
CA LEU A 78 24.66 -14.42 -8.92
C LEU A 78 23.24 -14.70 -9.41
N ILE A 79 22.89 -15.98 -9.51
CA ILE A 79 21.53 -16.44 -9.77
C ILE A 79 20.94 -16.87 -8.43
N GLY A 80 20.32 -15.91 -7.75
CA GLY A 80 19.66 -16.11 -6.46
C GLY A 80 18.56 -15.06 -6.29
N CYS A 81 17.40 -15.47 -5.79
CA CYS A 81 16.24 -14.58 -5.69
C CYS A 81 16.53 -13.37 -4.82
N ASP A 82 16.13 -12.19 -5.32
CA ASP A 82 16.16 -10.92 -4.59
C ASP A 82 17.55 -10.51 -4.10
N ALA A 83 18.61 -11.15 -4.61
CA ALA A 83 19.96 -10.97 -4.08
C ALA A 83 20.50 -9.54 -4.26
N GLY A 84 19.99 -8.80 -5.26
CA GLY A 84 20.30 -7.39 -5.46
C GLY A 84 19.49 -6.44 -4.58
N SER A 85 18.32 -6.87 -4.08
CA SER A 85 17.40 -6.05 -3.28
C SER A 85 17.44 -6.35 -1.77
N ASN A 86 17.92 -7.53 -1.35
CA ASN A 86 17.99 -7.97 0.05
C ASN A 86 19.40 -7.86 0.70
N ASP A 87 20.27 -7.00 0.15
CA ASP A 87 21.63 -6.71 0.64
C ASP A 87 22.67 -7.82 0.45
N PHE A 88 22.27 -9.02 0.03
CA PHE A 88 23.16 -10.17 -0.12
C PHE A 88 24.30 -9.90 -1.10
N ALA A 89 23.99 -9.43 -2.32
CA ALA A 89 24.99 -9.19 -3.36
C ALA A 89 26.01 -8.11 -2.97
N ARG A 90 25.55 -7.04 -2.29
CA ARG A 90 26.44 -5.98 -1.79
C ARG A 90 27.42 -6.51 -0.75
N ARG A 91 26.94 -7.29 0.22
CA ARG A 91 27.80 -7.87 1.26
C ARG A 91 28.76 -8.91 0.69
N LEU A 92 28.28 -9.76 -0.22
CA LEU A 92 29.10 -10.73 -0.91
C LEU A 92 30.22 -10.07 -1.73
N SER A 93 29.89 -9.00 -2.47
CA SER A 93 30.85 -8.22 -3.25
C SER A 93 31.95 -7.63 -2.38
N ARG A 94 31.57 -7.01 -1.25
CA ARG A 94 32.53 -6.45 -0.28
C ARG A 94 33.43 -7.52 0.31
N ASP A 95 32.89 -8.68 0.68
CA ASP A 95 33.69 -9.73 1.30
C ASP A 95 34.68 -10.32 0.28
N LEU A 96 34.20 -10.68 -0.92
CA LEU A 96 35.03 -11.28 -1.97
C LEU A 96 35.98 -10.30 -2.67
N ASP A 97 35.85 -9.00 -2.42
CA ASP A 97 36.60 -7.92 -3.09
C ASP A 97 36.49 -8.01 -4.63
N THR A 98 35.28 -8.29 -5.10
CA THR A 98 34.96 -8.37 -6.54
C THR A 98 33.53 -7.91 -6.82
N GLU A 99 33.21 -7.59 -8.06
CA GLU A 99 31.86 -7.18 -8.44
C GLU A 99 30.88 -8.36 -8.41
N VAL A 100 29.62 -8.09 -8.05
CA VAL A 100 28.53 -9.08 -8.06
C VAL A 100 27.34 -8.54 -8.85
N LEU A 101 27.03 -9.15 -10.00
CA LEU A 101 25.81 -8.93 -10.77
C LEU A 101 24.68 -9.76 -10.18
N ALA A 102 23.58 -9.13 -9.76
CA ALA A 102 22.47 -9.80 -9.09
C ALA A 102 21.10 -9.27 -9.55
N PRO A 103 20.05 -10.11 -9.48
CA PRO A 103 18.69 -9.71 -9.85
C PRO A 103 17.99 -8.97 -8.71
N SER A 104 17.08 -8.06 -9.06
CA SER A 104 16.26 -7.30 -8.10
C SER A 104 15.00 -8.05 -7.62
N LYS A 105 14.58 -9.06 -8.38
CA LYS A 105 13.40 -9.91 -8.17
C LYS A 105 13.78 -11.40 -8.21
N PRO A 106 12.84 -12.36 -8.04
CA PRO A 106 13.14 -13.77 -8.22
C PRO A 106 13.86 -14.07 -9.53
N ALA A 107 14.92 -14.88 -9.43
CA ALA A 107 15.74 -15.31 -10.55
C ALA A 107 15.20 -16.61 -11.11
N TRP A 108 14.88 -16.62 -12.40
CA TRP A 108 14.32 -17.75 -13.11
C TRP A 108 15.32 -18.34 -14.08
N THR A 109 15.25 -19.65 -14.29
CA THR A 109 15.90 -20.31 -15.43
C THR A 109 14.92 -21.26 -16.09
N ASP A 110 14.81 -21.16 -17.40
CA ASP A 110 13.97 -22.04 -18.21
C ASP A 110 14.74 -23.25 -18.75
N SER A 111 14.03 -24.14 -19.44
CA SER A 111 14.62 -25.34 -20.03
C SER A 111 15.72 -25.08 -21.08
N ASN A 112 15.80 -23.87 -21.63
CA ASN A 112 16.86 -23.46 -22.56
C ASN A 112 18.09 -22.86 -21.85
N GLY A 113 18.07 -22.79 -20.51
CA GLY A 113 19.15 -22.20 -19.72
C GLY A 113 19.15 -20.68 -19.74
N ARG A 114 18.04 -20.04 -20.16
CA ARG A 114 17.92 -18.58 -20.15
C ARG A 114 17.66 -18.09 -18.74
N VAL A 115 18.42 -17.09 -18.32
CA VAL A 115 18.32 -16.52 -16.97
C VAL A 115 17.68 -15.14 -17.03
N PHE A 116 16.63 -14.94 -16.25
CA PHE A 116 15.88 -13.69 -16.21
C PHE A 116 15.32 -13.43 -14.80
N SER A 117 14.91 -12.19 -14.55
CA SER A 117 14.36 -11.75 -13.27
C SER A 117 12.91 -11.35 -13.45
N SER A 118 12.00 -11.87 -12.64
CA SER A 118 10.58 -11.56 -12.79
C SER A 118 9.81 -11.80 -11.51
N ASP A 119 8.74 -11.02 -11.31
CA ASP A 119 7.64 -11.42 -10.43
C ASP A 119 7.06 -12.77 -10.89
N TYR A 120 6.21 -13.34 -10.04
CA TYR A 120 5.49 -14.56 -10.35
C TYR A 120 3.98 -14.34 -10.33
N ASP A 121 3.29 -15.29 -10.97
CA ASP A 121 1.88 -15.55 -10.82
C ASP A 121 1.70 -16.99 -10.30
N ILE A 122 0.57 -17.26 -9.64
CA ILE A 122 0.20 -18.63 -9.27
C ILE A 122 -0.63 -19.21 -10.39
N GLY A 123 -0.11 -20.24 -11.06
CA GLY A 123 -0.77 -20.93 -12.15
C GLY A 123 -2.00 -21.73 -11.69
N PRO A 124 -2.87 -22.16 -12.61
CA PRO A 124 -4.05 -22.98 -12.29
C PRO A 124 -3.74 -24.31 -11.59
N ASP A 125 -2.51 -24.80 -11.71
CA ASP A 125 -1.99 -25.99 -11.03
C ASP A 125 -1.48 -25.71 -9.61
N GLY A 126 -1.54 -24.45 -9.17
CA GLY A 126 -1.04 -23.98 -7.89
C GLY A 126 0.48 -23.84 -7.83
N ARG A 127 1.18 -23.96 -8.96
CA ARG A 127 2.64 -23.74 -9.03
C ARG A 127 2.93 -22.28 -9.35
N THR A 128 4.05 -21.79 -8.83
CA THR A 128 4.56 -20.48 -9.20
C THR A 128 5.10 -20.52 -10.63
N GLN A 129 4.70 -19.56 -11.44
CA GLN A 129 5.20 -19.34 -12.80
C GLN A 129 5.72 -17.91 -12.90
N PRO A 130 6.76 -17.65 -13.69
CA PRO A 130 7.20 -16.28 -13.92
C PRO A 130 6.10 -15.48 -14.61
N ARG A 131 5.92 -14.22 -14.19
CA ARG A 131 5.12 -13.25 -14.92
C ARG A 131 5.80 -12.99 -16.28
N ILE A 132 5.05 -13.15 -17.37
CA ILE A 132 5.52 -12.87 -18.74
C ILE A 132 4.71 -11.69 -19.31
N PRO A 133 5.36 -10.63 -19.86
CA PRO A 133 6.80 -10.46 -20.02
C PRO A 133 7.55 -10.27 -18.68
N PRO A 134 8.81 -10.74 -18.57
CA PRO A 134 9.65 -10.53 -17.39
C PRO A 134 9.77 -9.05 -17.02
N ASN A 135 9.74 -8.75 -15.73
CA ASN A 135 9.65 -7.38 -15.22
C ASN A 135 10.61 -7.07 -14.07
N GLY A 136 11.68 -7.86 -13.91
CA GLY A 136 12.78 -7.61 -12.99
C GLY A 136 13.89 -6.78 -13.59
N GLU A 137 14.94 -6.56 -12.82
CA GLU A 137 16.10 -5.78 -13.20
C GLU A 137 17.37 -6.47 -12.69
N TRP A 138 18.52 -6.09 -13.23
CA TRP A 138 19.83 -6.57 -12.78
C TRP A 138 20.70 -5.39 -12.38
N SER A 139 21.45 -5.54 -11.30
CA SER A 139 22.39 -4.54 -10.81
C SER A 139 23.75 -5.16 -10.51
N THR A 140 24.82 -4.46 -10.88
CA THR A 140 26.19 -4.77 -10.50
C THR A 140 26.51 -4.04 -9.20
N HIS A 141 26.87 -4.80 -8.16
CA HIS A 141 27.33 -4.29 -6.88
C HIS A 141 28.86 -4.33 -6.83
N SER A 142 29.48 -3.23 -6.41
CA SER A 142 30.92 -3.08 -6.32
C SER A 142 31.40 -3.15 -4.86
N PRO A 143 32.66 -3.58 -4.60
CA PRO A 143 33.19 -3.73 -3.24
C PRO A 143 33.20 -2.43 -2.41
N ASP A 144 33.24 -1.28 -3.07
CA ASP A 144 33.20 0.06 -2.45
C ASP A 144 31.79 0.45 -1.95
N GLY A 145 30.79 -0.40 -2.19
CA GLY A 145 29.40 -0.19 -1.79
C GLY A 145 28.55 0.54 -2.82
N THR A 146 29.12 0.97 -3.94
CA THR A 146 28.35 1.48 -5.07
C THR A 146 27.64 0.33 -5.80
N HIS A 147 26.56 0.67 -6.50
CA HIS A 147 25.91 -0.26 -7.42
C HIS A 147 25.44 0.49 -8.65
N THR A 148 25.41 -0.20 -9.78
CA THR A 148 24.93 0.33 -11.05
C THR A 148 23.90 -0.62 -11.63
N ARG A 149 22.82 -0.06 -12.16
CA ARG A 149 21.81 -0.83 -12.89
C ARG A 149 22.40 -1.25 -14.23
N THR A 150 22.31 -2.54 -14.56
CA THR A 150 23.04 -3.15 -15.69
C THR A 150 22.12 -3.57 -16.84
N GLY A 151 20.79 -3.37 -16.72
CA GLY A 151 19.83 -3.61 -17.80
C GLY A 151 18.38 -3.28 -17.42
N ASP A 152 17.53 -3.06 -18.43
CA ASP A 152 16.11 -2.67 -18.29
C ASP A 152 15.12 -3.72 -18.81
N ASP A 153 15.63 -4.83 -19.35
CA ASP A 153 14.84 -5.84 -20.04
C ASP A 153 14.64 -7.12 -19.23
N ALA A 154 14.94 -7.10 -17.93
CA ALA A 154 14.85 -8.22 -17.00
C ALA A 154 15.78 -9.40 -17.26
N PHE A 155 16.59 -9.37 -18.32
CA PHE A 155 17.58 -10.39 -18.60
C PHE A 155 18.96 -9.99 -18.09
N THR A 156 19.83 -10.98 -17.92
CA THR A 156 21.25 -10.68 -17.75
C THR A 156 21.76 -9.90 -18.98
N PRO A 157 22.66 -8.91 -18.83
CA PRO A 157 23.00 -7.91 -19.84
C PRO A 157 23.33 -8.46 -21.24
N ASP A 158 23.80 -9.70 -21.31
CA ASP A 158 24.29 -10.31 -22.55
C ASP A 158 23.39 -11.43 -23.10
N THR A 159 22.14 -11.48 -22.63
CA THR A 159 21.14 -12.36 -23.25
C THR A 159 20.91 -11.85 -24.67
N PRO A 160 21.11 -12.66 -25.73
CA PRO A 160 20.86 -12.21 -27.09
C PRO A 160 19.41 -11.78 -27.26
N ASP A 161 19.12 -10.72 -28.02
CA ASP A 161 17.74 -10.25 -28.22
C ASP A 161 16.81 -11.38 -28.72
N SER A 162 17.32 -12.28 -29.55
CA SER A 162 16.58 -13.47 -30.01
C SER A 162 16.19 -14.42 -28.87
N ALA A 163 16.95 -14.44 -27.77
CA ALA A 163 16.68 -15.26 -26.60
C ALA A 163 15.76 -14.56 -25.58
N LYS A 164 15.56 -13.24 -25.70
CA LYS A 164 14.65 -12.45 -24.83
C LYS A 164 13.17 -12.65 -25.17
N HIS A 165 12.89 -13.23 -26.33
CA HIS A 165 11.54 -13.59 -26.78
C HIS A 165 11.24 -15.06 -26.47
N ASP A 166 9.95 -15.40 -26.37
CA ASP A 166 9.47 -16.77 -26.20
C ASP A 166 10.03 -17.49 -24.95
N VAL A 167 10.10 -16.78 -23.81
CA VAL A 167 10.45 -17.38 -22.51
C VAL A 167 9.42 -18.45 -22.15
N ASP A 168 9.90 -19.66 -21.84
CA ASP A 168 9.04 -20.78 -21.50
C ASP A 168 8.73 -20.76 -19.99
N ALA A 169 7.59 -20.13 -19.64
CA ALA A 169 7.14 -20.02 -18.27
C ALA A 169 6.91 -21.38 -17.60
N ASP A 170 6.41 -22.38 -18.33
CA ASP A 170 6.07 -23.69 -17.78
C ASP A 170 7.32 -24.48 -17.37
N SER A 171 8.40 -24.31 -18.13
CA SER A 171 9.70 -24.93 -17.82
C SER A 171 10.57 -24.12 -16.85
N SER A 172 10.15 -22.92 -16.47
CA SER A 172 10.94 -22.02 -15.63
C SER A 172 10.90 -22.41 -14.15
N ARG A 173 12.04 -22.29 -13.47
CA ARG A 173 12.16 -22.48 -12.01
C ARG A 173 12.85 -21.30 -11.35
N ALA A 174 12.31 -20.83 -10.23
CA ALA A 174 12.89 -19.79 -9.40
C ALA A 174 13.92 -20.36 -8.41
N ARG A 175 14.81 -19.52 -7.89
CA ARG A 175 15.76 -19.87 -6.82
C ARG A 175 15.23 -19.47 -5.43
N GLY A 176 13.92 -19.25 -5.30
CA GLY A 176 13.29 -18.91 -4.03
C GLY A 176 13.12 -20.18 -3.24
N ASP A 177 13.62 -20.21 -2.00
CA ASP A 177 13.37 -21.35 -1.13
C ASP A 177 11.98 -21.24 -0.52
N GLU A 178 11.01 -21.75 -1.26
CA GLU A 178 9.72 -22.04 -0.68
C GLU A 178 9.53 -23.55 -0.72
N ASP A 179 10.31 -24.20 0.14
CA ASP A 179 10.28 -25.61 0.53
C ASP A 179 8.98 -26.31 0.10
N ALA A 180 8.95 -26.80 -1.14
CA ALA A 180 7.73 -27.37 -1.73
C ALA A 180 7.25 -28.60 -0.95
N SER A 181 8.14 -29.21 -0.17
CA SER A 181 7.83 -30.27 0.77
C SER A 181 7.05 -29.78 1.99
N GLU A 182 7.38 -28.60 2.52
CA GLU A 182 6.68 -27.96 3.63
C GLU A 182 5.34 -27.39 3.13
N ARG A 183 5.32 -26.79 1.93
CA ARG A 183 4.09 -26.30 1.30
C ARG A 183 3.10 -27.40 0.98
N GLU A 184 3.56 -28.54 0.45
CA GLU A 184 2.70 -29.68 0.17
C GLU A 184 2.23 -30.35 1.47
N ARG A 185 3.06 -30.37 2.52
CA ARG A 185 2.66 -30.82 3.86
C ARG A 185 1.58 -29.91 4.44
N VAL A 186 1.80 -28.60 4.43
CA VAL A 186 0.85 -27.58 4.91
C VAL A 186 -0.41 -27.61 4.07
N ARG A 187 -0.34 -27.74 2.74
CA ARG A 187 -1.49 -27.89 1.85
C ARG A 187 -2.34 -29.10 2.19
N ARG A 188 -1.74 -30.29 2.35
CA ARG A 188 -2.49 -31.50 2.78
C ARG A 188 -3.08 -31.35 4.17
N GLU A 189 -2.43 -30.59 5.04
CA GLU A 189 -2.92 -30.30 6.38
C GLU A 189 -4.07 -29.28 6.35
N VAL A 190 -4.00 -28.27 5.49
CA VAL A 190 -5.06 -27.30 5.22
C VAL A 190 -6.28 -27.98 4.60
N GLU A 191 -6.11 -28.82 3.57
CA GLU A 191 -7.21 -29.56 2.93
C GLU A 191 -7.96 -30.46 3.94
N ARG A 192 -7.21 -31.15 4.83
CA ARG A 192 -7.79 -31.97 5.90
C ARG A 192 -8.56 -31.15 6.93
N HIS A 193 -8.05 -29.98 7.31
CA HIS A 193 -8.74 -29.11 8.27
C HIS A 193 -9.91 -28.36 7.62
N LEU A 194 -9.86 -28.06 6.32
CA LEU A 194 -10.96 -27.50 5.55
C LEU A 194 -12.13 -28.47 5.42
N GLU A 195 -11.87 -29.77 5.27
CA GLU A 195 -12.92 -30.81 5.31
C GLU A 195 -13.69 -30.78 6.65
N VAL A 196 -12.99 -30.57 7.76
CA VAL A 196 -13.61 -30.42 9.10
C VAL A 196 -14.34 -29.09 9.25
N LEU A 197 -13.82 -27.98 8.69
CA LEU A 197 -14.46 -26.66 8.78
C LEU A 197 -15.71 -26.54 7.89
N ASN A 198 -15.75 -27.27 6.76
CA ASN A 198 -16.88 -27.27 5.82
C ASN A 198 -18.00 -28.26 6.21
N ASP A 199 -17.77 -29.14 7.17
CA ASP A 199 -18.80 -30.00 7.76
C ASP A 199 -19.67 -29.17 8.75
N PRO A 200 -20.95 -28.87 8.41
CA PRO A 200 -21.79 -28.00 9.22
C PRO A 200 -22.14 -28.59 10.61
N ASP A 201 -21.96 -29.91 10.78
CA ASP A 201 -22.20 -30.60 12.04
C ASP A 201 -20.93 -30.73 12.89
N ALA A 202 -19.73 -30.52 12.33
CA ALA A 202 -18.45 -30.64 13.04
C ALA A 202 -18.36 -29.82 14.34
N PRO A 203 -18.91 -28.60 14.46
CA PRO A 203 -18.92 -27.87 15.73
C PRO A 203 -19.67 -28.59 16.86
N ARG A 204 -20.60 -29.49 16.52
CA ARG A 204 -21.42 -30.25 17.47
C ARG A 204 -20.94 -31.67 17.65
N THR A 205 -20.55 -32.34 16.56
CA THR A 205 -20.18 -33.76 16.55
C THR A 205 -18.71 -33.99 16.87
N ARG A 206 -17.83 -33.03 16.52
CA ARG A 206 -16.36 -33.11 16.67
C ARG A 206 -15.75 -31.76 17.09
N PRO A 207 -16.19 -31.18 18.24
CA PRO A 207 -15.84 -29.81 18.63
C PRO A 207 -14.33 -29.58 18.81
N ASP A 208 -13.58 -30.59 19.23
CA ASP A 208 -12.12 -30.49 19.40
C ASP A 208 -11.36 -30.51 18.07
N GLU A 209 -11.80 -31.30 17.09
CA GLU A 209 -11.23 -31.29 15.74
C GLU A 209 -11.57 -29.98 15.03
N TYR A 210 -12.80 -29.49 15.18
CA TYR A 210 -13.23 -28.21 14.62
C TYR A 210 -12.44 -27.04 15.23
N ARG A 211 -12.20 -27.05 16.55
CA ARG A 211 -11.36 -26.04 17.23
C ARG A 211 -9.92 -26.07 16.73
N LYS A 212 -9.30 -27.25 16.66
CA LYS A 212 -7.94 -27.41 16.12
C LYS A 212 -7.85 -26.99 14.65
N ALA A 213 -8.86 -27.33 13.84
CA ALA A 213 -8.93 -26.90 12.44
C ALA A 213 -9.02 -25.39 12.31
N LYS A 214 -9.81 -24.75 13.18
CA LYS A 214 -9.95 -23.30 13.22
C LYS A 214 -8.67 -22.60 13.69
N GLU A 215 -8.00 -23.14 14.70
CA GLU A 215 -6.70 -22.63 15.20
C GLU A 215 -5.61 -22.81 14.13
N PHE A 216 -5.50 -24.00 13.54
CA PHE A 216 -4.54 -24.31 12.48
C PHE A 216 -4.74 -23.41 11.25
N TYR A 217 -5.99 -23.23 10.82
CA TYR A 217 -6.33 -22.32 9.72
C TYR A 217 -5.99 -20.86 10.07
N GLN A 218 -6.28 -20.39 11.29
CA GLN A 218 -5.94 -19.03 11.71
C GLN A 218 -4.43 -18.76 11.75
N GLU A 219 -3.64 -19.77 12.11
CA GLU A 219 -2.18 -19.68 12.21
C GLU A 219 -1.50 -19.75 10.84
N HIS A 220 -1.94 -20.64 9.94
CA HIS A 220 -1.25 -20.94 8.69
C HIS A 220 -1.85 -20.28 7.44
N TRP A 221 -3.11 -19.82 7.48
CA TRP A 221 -3.75 -19.11 6.36
C TRP A 221 -3.06 -17.77 6.06
N ARG A 222 -2.37 -17.17 7.04
CA ARG A 222 -1.61 -15.93 6.85
C ARG A 222 -0.42 -16.08 5.88
N GLY A 223 0.11 -17.30 5.68
CA GLY A 223 1.27 -17.53 4.80
C GLY A 223 0.94 -17.96 3.38
N PHE A 224 -0.33 -18.23 3.04
CA PHE A 224 -0.72 -18.70 1.71
C PHE A 224 -1.21 -17.59 0.77
N ASP A 225 -1.44 -16.38 1.29
CA ASP A 225 -1.91 -15.20 0.56
C ASP A 225 -1.14 -13.92 0.95
N SER A 226 0.05 -14.05 1.56
CA SER A 226 0.90 -12.90 1.89
C SER A 226 2.35 -13.13 1.49
N THR A 227 2.88 -12.17 0.73
CA THR A 227 4.22 -12.17 0.15
C THR A 227 5.25 -11.44 1.02
N GLU A 228 5.19 -11.52 2.36
CA GLU A 228 6.16 -10.80 3.22
C GLU A 228 6.93 -11.72 4.19
N PRO A 229 8.28 -11.66 4.22
CA PRO A 229 9.10 -12.42 5.17
C PRO A 229 9.25 -11.68 6.51
N VAL A 230 9.28 -12.48 7.57
CA VAL A 230 9.47 -12.05 8.95
C VAL A 230 10.95 -11.73 9.20
N VAL A 231 11.31 -10.45 9.25
CA VAL A 231 12.69 -10.02 9.57
C VAL A 231 12.88 -9.85 11.08
N GLN A 232 13.60 -10.78 11.71
CA GLN A 232 14.26 -10.58 13.01
C GLN A 232 15.62 -9.90 12.79
N ARG A 233 15.88 -8.74 13.42
CA ARG A 233 17.22 -8.12 13.47
C ARG A 233 17.81 -8.16 14.88
N HIS A 234 18.97 -8.80 14.97
CA HIS A 234 19.98 -8.60 16.00
C HIS A 234 21.00 -7.55 15.53
N SER A 235 21.35 -6.64 16.43
CA SER A 235 22.36 -5.57 16.30
C SER A 235 23.78 -6.09 16.53
N GLU A 236 24.79 -5.56 15.81
CA GLU A 236 26.03 -5.05 16.43
C GLU A 236 26.95 -4.25 15.47
N ALA A 237 27.74 -3.37 16.11
CA ALA A 237 28.48 -2.21 15.62
C ALA A 237 29.81 -2.50 14.87
N THR A 238 30.37 -1.49 14.16
CA THR A 238 31.69 -0.86 14.51
C THR A 238 32.18 0.23 13.50
N ARG A 239 32.42 1.43 14.06
CA ARG A 239 33.43 2.51 13.84
C ARG A 239 33.92 2.94 12.44
N VAL A 240 33.72 4.24 12.15
CA VAL A 240 34.53 5.10 11.25
C VAL A 240 34.89 6.42 11.97
N ARG A 241 36.03 7.02 11.61
CA ARG A 241 36.68 8.16 12.28
C ARG A 241 36.01 9.52 12.05
N ASP A 242 36.04 10.30 13.13
CA ASP A 242 35.79 11.74 13.36
C ASP A 242 35.90 12.68 12.15
N SER A 243 34.76 13.21 11.70
CA SER A 243 34.49 14.68 11.78
C SER A 243 33.12 15.11 11.23
N ASP A 244 32.41 14.26 10.47
CA ASP A 244 31.11 14.63 9.86
C ASP A 244 29.94 13.69 10.21
N VAL A 245 30.09 12.80 11.21
CA VAL A 245 28.98 11.93 11.65
C VAL A 245 28.11 12.71 12.65
N PRO A 246 26.81 12.91 12.38
CA PRO A 246 25.92 13.51 13.37
C PRO A 246 25.96 12.66 14.64
N ALA A 247 26.08 13.32 15.81
CA ALA A 247 26.20 12.63 17.09
C ALA A 247 25.06 11.60 17.24
N PRO A 248 25.37 10.35 17.66
CA PRO A 248 24.34 9.33 17.83
C PRO A 248 23.28 9.83 18.81
N ILE A 249 22.01 9.66 18.46
CA ILE A 249 20.89 10.00 19.34
C ILE A 249 20.92 8.98 20.48
N LEU A 250 21.26 9.45 21.69
CA LEU A 250 21.29 8.62 22.88
C LEU A 250 19.90 8.57 23.52
N GLY A 251 19.32 7.37 23.59
CA GLY A 251 18.13 7.09 24.39
C GLY A 251 18.51 6.67 25.82
N ARG A 252 17.58 6.82 26.76
CA ARG A 252 17.67 6.15 28.08
C ARG A 252 16.62 5.05 28.17
N ASP A 253 17.02 3.87 28.60
CA ASP A 253 16.08 2.79 28.91
C ASP A 253 15.35 3.07 30.24
N ARG A 254 14.43 2.17 30.62
CA ARG A 254 13.64 2.28 31.85
C ARG A 254 14.50 2.26 33.13
N ASP A 255 15.71 1.73 33.04
CA ASP A 255 16.68 1.66 34.14
C ASP A 255 17.67 2.83 34.13
N GLY A 256 17.53 3.74 33.16
CA GLY A 256 18.35 4.94 33.01
C GLY A 256 19.66 4.73 32.27
N ASN A 257 19.91 3.56 31.67
CA ASN A 257 21.11 3.29 30.89
C ASN A 257 21.01 3.97 29.52
N LEU A 258 22.13 4.53 29.07
CA LEU A 258 22.23 5.15 27.75
C LEU A 258 22.43 4.07 26.68
N TYR A 259 21.62 4.09 25.63
CA TYR A 259 21.79 3.25 24.45
C TYR A 259 21.77 4.12 23.18
N VAL A 260 22.43 3.65 22.12
CA VAL A 260 22.33 4.29 20.80
C VAL A 260 20.96 3.95 20.23
N LYS A 261 20.11 4.95 20.05
CA LYS A 261 18.82 4.74 19.41
C LYS A 261 19.08 4.59 17.91
N GLU A 262 19.06 3.36 17.41
CA GLU A 262 18.92 3.15 15.98
C GLU A 262 17.59 3.78 15.55
N GLU A 263 17.64 4.66 14.56
CA GLU A 263 16.43 5.28 14.03
C GLU A 263 15.65 4.20 13.26
N ILE A 264 14.68 3.59 13.94
CA ILE A 264 13.74 2.66 13.31
C ILE A 264 12.95 3.47 12.29
N LYS A 265 13.27 3.31 11.01
CA LYS A 265 12.57 3.98 9.92
C LYS A 265 11.15 3.43 9.87
N ALA A 266 10.17 4.34 9.90
CA ALA A 266 8.78 3.94 9.79
C ALA A 266 8.48 3.37 8.40
N GLU A 267 7.80 2.23 8.37
CA GLU A 267 7.38 1.59 7.12
C GLU A 267 6.42 2.52 6.35
N PRO A 268 6.58 2.65 5.01
CA PRO A 268 5.80 3.58 4.20
C PRO A 268 4.34 3.11 4.05
N PRO A 269 3.40 4.04 3.74
CA PRO A 269 2.02 3.70 3.38
C PRO A 269 1.93 2.62 2.29
N ASP A 270 0.94 1.75 2.36
CA ASP A 270 0.70 0.67 1.40
C ASP A 270 -0.55 0.95 0.56
N PHE A 271 -0.40 1.92 -0.35
CA PHE A 271 -1.48 2.32 -1.24
C PHE A 271 -1.68 1.31 -2.37
N ASP A 272 -2.93 1.13 -2.76
CA ASP A 272 -3.31 0.52 -4.02
C ASP A 272 -3.30 1.58 -5.12
N ASP A 273 -2.11 1.82 -5.68
CA ASP A 273 -1.93 2.84 -6.72
C ASP A 273 -2.72 2.55 -8.01
N THR A 274 -3.23 1.31 -8.21
CA THR A 274 -4.08 0.97 -9.38
C THR A 274 -5.47 1.61 -9.32
N ARG A 275 -5.95 1.92 -8.10
CA ARG A 275 -7.25 2.57 -7.85
C ARG A 275 -7.10 4.05 -7.45
N ARG A 276 -5.90 4.62 -7.57
CA ARG A 276 -5.64 6.03 -7.27
C ARG A 276 -6.35 6.94 -8.28
N ARG A 277 -6.93 8.04 -7.79
CA ARG A 277 -7.56 9.05 -8.64
C ARG A 277 -7.55 10.42 -7.99
N VAL A 278 -7.85 11.43 -8.80
CA VAL A 278 -8.16 12.78 -8.35
C VAL A 278 -9.66 12.92 -8.50
N LEU A 279 -10.35 13.06 -7.37
CA LEU A 279 -11.77 13.43 -7.39
C LEU A 279 -11.85 14.89 -7.79
N ASP A 280 -12.85 15.23 -8.60
CA ASP A 280 -13.16 16.58 -9.12
C ASP A 280 -12.49 17.00 -10.45
N GLU A 281 -11.58 16.18 -11.01
CA GLU A 281 -10.86 16.55 -12.25
C GLU A 281 -11.67 16.32 -13.55
N GLN A 282 -12.63 15.38 -13.54
CA GLN A 282 -13.39 14.98 -14.74
C GLN A 282 -14.48 15.96 -15.17
N GLU A 283 -15.03 16.79 -14.27
CA GLU A 283 -16.11 17.72 -14.60
C GLU A 283 -15.62 19.01 -15.29
N ARG A 284 -14.35 19.39 -15.09
CA ARG A 284 -13.75 20.56 -15.77
C ARG A 284 -13.52 20.31 -17.27
N GLY A 285 -13.54 19.05 -17.73
CA GLY A 285 -13.06 18.67 -19.06
C GLY A 285 -14.12 18.56 -20.18
N THR A 286 -15.41 18.40 -19.87
CA THR A 286 -16.37 17.87 -20.86
C THR A 286 -17.65 18.69 -21.08
N SER A 287 -17.96 19.70 -20.26
CA SER A 287 -19.23 20.45 -20.37
C SER A 287 -19.28 21.53 -21.49
N SER A 288 -18.15 21.93 -22.09
CA SER A 288 -18.11 23.09 -23.00
C SER A 288 -18.18 22.82 -24.51
N ARG A 289 -18.52 21.61 -24.98
CA ARG A 289 -18.62 21.31 -26.43
C ARG A 289 -19.83 20.48 -26.83
N SER A 290 -21.01 21.08 -26.80
CA SER A 290 -22.07 20.73 -27.76
C SER A 290 -22.93 21.94 -28.12
N ASP A 291 -22.27 23.07 -28.41
CA ASP A 291 -22.92 24.18 -29.11
C ASP A 291 -23.09 23.78 -30.58
N SER A 292 -24.22 23.14 -30.85
CA SER A 292 -24.67 22.71 -32.16
C SER A 292 -25.20 23.92 -32.93
N THR A 293 -24.27 24.71 -33.49
CA THR A 293 -24.62 25.75 -34.45
C THR A 293 -24.58 25.21 -35.88
N ASP A 294 -25.80 25.08 -36.41
CA ASP A 294 -26.19 25.64 -37.71
C ASP A 294 -25.58 24.99 -38.97
N SER A 295 -26.18 23.87 -39.38
CA SER A 295 -26.21 23.47 -40.78
C SER A 295 -27.46 24.04 -41.46
N SER A 296 -27.33 25.25 -41.97
CA SER A 296 -28.28 25.84 -42.91
C SER A 296 -28.14 25.18 -44.28
N ARG A 297 -29.13 24.36 -44.66
CA ARG A 297 -29.28 23.89 -46.05
C ARG A 297 -30.74 23.59 -46.42
N GLY A 298 -31.36 24.56 -47.11
CA GLY A 298 -32.10 24.35 -48.35
C GLY A 298 -33.53 23.81 -48.30
N GLU A 299 -34.47 24.66 -48.77
CA GLU A 299 -35.64 24.35 -49.62
C GLU A 299 -36.78 23.54 -48.93
N SER A 300 -38.08 23.74 -49.13
CA SER A 300 -38.88 24.48 -50.12
C SER A 300 -40.36 24.45 -49.66
N GLU A 301 -41.08 25.47 -50.11
CA GLU A 301 -42.52 25.62 -50.37
C GLU A 301 -43.61 24.66 -49.82
N SER A 302 -44.70 25.33 -49.41
CA SER A 302 -46.14 25.02 -49.64
C SER A 302 -46.90 24.15 -48.64
N GLY A 303 -47.98 24.73 -48.11
CA GLY A 303 -49.04 24.00 -47.42
C GLY A 303 -49.83 24.80 -46.38
N ASP A 304 -50.64 25.77 -46.83
CA ASP A 304 -51.71 26.36 -46.01
C ASP A 304 -52.74 25.29 -45.64
N GLY A 305 -52.82 24.96 -44.35
CA GLY A 305 -53.85 24.11 -43.77
C GLY A 305 -54.27 24.64 -42.39
N PRO A 306 -55.58 24.74 -42.09
CA PRO A 306 -56.04 25.29 -40.81
C PRO A 306 -55.73 24.29 -39.69
N GLN A 307 -54.76 24.62 -38.83
CA GLN A 307 -54.47 23.85 -37.64
C GLN A 307 -55.54 24.09 -36.57
N ASP A 308 -56.21 23.00 -36.25
CA ASP A 308 -57.15 22.83 -35.15
C ASP A 308 -56.42 23.06 -33.81
N SER A 309 -56.79 24.14 -33.12
CA SER A 309 -56.23 24.52 -31.82
C SER A 309 -56.67 23.53 -30.73
N ARG A 310 -55.92 22.45 -30.55
CA ARG A 310 -55.94 21.68 -29.30
C ARG A 310 -55.10 22.42 -28.26
N PRO A 311 -55.59 22.59 -27.02
CA PRO A 311 -54.80 23.15 -25.95
C PRO A 311 -53.64 22.18 -25.67
N THR A 312 -52.43 22.61 -25.98
CA THR A 312 -51.21 21.96 -25.49
C THR A 312 -51.28 22.06 -23.98
N ALA A 313 -51.43 20.92 -23.32
CA ALA A 313 -51.19 20.83 -21.89
C ALA A 313 -49.80 21.42 -21.63
N ASP A 314 -49.76 22.36 -20.71
CA ASP A 314 -48.57 22.95 -20.15
C ASP A 314 -47.80 21.83 -19.43
N ASP A 315 -47.06 21.03 -20.21
CA ASP A 315 -46.03 20.10 -19.74
C ASP A 315 -44.82 20.93 -19.32
N SER A 316 -45.01 21.84 -18.35
CA SER A 316 -43.93 22.31 -17.51
C SER A 316 -43.54 21.12 -16.64
N VAL A 317 -42.75 20.19 -17.21
CA VAL A 317 -42.02 19.18 -16.45
C VAL A 317 -41.28 19.95 -15.38
N PRO A 318 -41.58 19.74 -14.08
CA PRO A 318 -40.91 20.48 -13.02
C PRO A 318 -39.41 20.31 -13.22
N GLU A 319 -38.68 21.43 -13.30
CA GLU A 319 -37.23 21.44 -13.41
C GLU A 319 -36.69 20.46 -12.37
N ARG A 320 -36.05 19.39 -12.85
CA ARG A 320 -35.49 18.37 -11.97
C ARG A 320 -34.45 19.07 -11.09
N PRO A 321 -34.47 18.86 -9.76
CA PRO A 321 -33.46 19.46 -8.89
C PRO A 321 -32.08 18.94 -9.32
N SER A 322 -31.23 19.85 -9.78
CA SER A 322 -29.87 19.57 -10.22
C SER A 322 -29.01 19.04 -9.07
N THR A 323 -28.20 18.02 -9.33
CA THR A 323 -27.18 17.50 -8.40
C THR A 323 -26.08 18.52 -8.11
N GLU A 324 -25.97 19.58 -8.91
CA GLU A 324 -25.04 20.69 -8.71
C GLU A 324 -25.14 21.33 -7.33
N ARG A 325 -26.27 21.19 -6.63
CA ARG A 325 -26.48 21.87 -5.35
C ARG A 325 -25.56 21.38 -4.24
N TRP A 326 -25.45 20.07 -4.04
CA TRP A 326 -24.62 19.53 -2.95
C TRP A 326 -23.14 19.70 -3.27
N ASP A 327 -22.78 19.55 -4.54
CA ASP A 327 -21.40 19.68 -5.01
C ASP A 327 -20.91 21.13 -4.86
N ALA A 328 -21.68 22.11 -5.34
CA ALA A 328 -21.34 23.52 -5.22
C ALA A 328 -21.22 23.98 -3.76
N GLU A 329 -22.14 23.56 -2.88
CA GLU A 329 -22.07 23.86 -1.44
C GLU A 329 -20.82 23.25 -0.80
N SER A 330 -20.51 22.00 -1.15
CA SER A 330 -19.32 21.32 -0.64
C SER A 330 -18.03 21.95 -1.15
N ARG A 331 -17.96 22.37 -2.43
CA ARG A 331 -16.82 23.10 -3.00
C ARG A 331 -16.64 24.47 -2.34
N GLU A 332 -17.73 25.22 -2.10
CA GLU A 332 -17.66 26.51 -1.40
C GLU A 332 -17.06 26.37 0.01
N ARG A 333 -17.37 25.29 0.73
CA ARG A 333 -16.74 24.99 2.03
C ARG A 333 -15.24 24.74 1.90
N VAL A 334 -14.81 24.04 0.87
CA VAL A 334 -13.38 23.80 0.60
C VAL A 334 -12.67 25.11 0.26
N ASP A 335 -13.24 25.92 -0.63
CA ASP A 335 -12.68 27.21 -1.03
C ASP A 335 -12.53 28.16 0.18
N ARG A 336 -13.56 28.23 1.03
CA ARG A 336 -13.50 28.99 2.29
C ARG A 336 -12.37 28.51 3.20
N ALA A 337 -12.17 27.20 3.34
CA ALA A 337 -11.08 26.65 4.15
C ALA A 337 -9.69 26.95 3.57
N ILE A 338 -9.56 27.01 2.24
CA ILE A 338 -8.33 27.45 1.57
C ILE A 338 -8.06 28.93 1.86
N GLU A 339 -9.07 29.79 1.78
CA GLU A 339 -8.96 31.22 2.10
C GLU A 339 -8.53 31.44 3.55
N GLU A 340 -9.14 30.73 4.51
CA GLU A 340 -8.76 30.80 5.93
C GLU A 340 -7.31 30.35 6.16
N ARG A 341 -6.90 29.24 5.56
CA ARG A 341 -5.51 28.77 5.65
C ARG A 341 -4.53 29.78 5.04
N ARG A 342 -4.89 30.38 3.91
CA ARG A 342 -4.06 31.40 3.24
C ARG A 342 -3.92 32.66 4.09
N ALA A 343 -5.00 33.11 4.73
CA ALA A 343 -4.95 34.22 5.67
C ALA A 343 -4.00 33.92 6.84
N ALA A 344 -4.07 32.70 7.40
CA ALA A 344 -3.14 32.27 8.45
C ALA A 344 -1.67 32.21 7.98
N ILE A 345 -1.40 31.76 6.74
CA ILE A 345 -0.04 31.77 6.17
C ILE A 345 0.48 33.21 6.03
N THR A 346 -0.36 34.11 5.53
CA THR A 346 -0.02 35.53 5.38
C THR A 346 0.32 36.17 6.72
N GLU A 347 -0.47 35.88 7.76
CA GLU A 347 -0.22 36.35 9.11
C GLU A 347 1.10 35.78 9.67
N ARG A 348 1.32 34.46 9.56
CA ARG A 348 2.58 33.81 9.97
C ARG A 348 3.81 34.45 9.31
N ASP A 349 3.75 34.69 8.01
CA ASP A 349 4.86 35.22 7.23
C ASP A 349 5.12 36.71 7.47
N SER A 350 4.22 37.41 8.18
CA SER A 350 4.44 38.77 8.68
C SER A 350 5.38 38.84 9.88
N HIS A 351 5.66 37.69 10.52
CA HIS A 351 6.52 37.57 11.69
C HIS A 351 7.90 36.98 11.32
N PRO A 352 9.00 37.41 11.96
CA PRO A 352 10.32 36.82 11.73
C PRO A 352 10.34 35.32 12.01
N GLU A 353 10.93 34.54 11.11
CA GLU A 353 11.03 33.09 11.26
C GLU A 353 11.63 32.72 12.63
N LYS A 354 11.00 31.76 13.32
CA LYS A 354 11.38 31.27 14.67
C LYS A 354 11.15 32.25 15.83
N SER A 355 10.44 33.38 15.63
CA SER A 355 9.91 34.16 16.76
C SER A 355 8.77 33.41 17.47
N ASP A 356 8.40 33.85 18.68
CA ASP A 356 7.28 33.26 19.42
C ASP A 356 5.93 33.54 18.73
N GLU A 357 5.78 34.71 18.11
CA GLU A 357 4.66 35.03 17.21
C GLU A 357 4.63 34.07 16.03
N TRP A 358 5.74 33.89 15.31
CA TRP A 358 5.81 32.98 14.17
C TRP A 358 5.43 31.55 14.56
N ARG A 359 5.90 31.04 15.71
CA ARG A 359 5.53 29.69 16.19
C ARG A 359 4.04 29.58 16.49
N ARG A 360 3.43 30.60 17.11
CA ARG A 360 1.99 30.65 17.38
C ARG A 360 1.19 30.65 16.08
N GLU A 361 1.53 31.52 15.14
CA GLU A 361 0.84 31.60 13.85
C GLU A 361 1.10 30.36 12.98
N HIS A 362 2.29 29.75 13.07
CA HIS A 362 2.56 28.47 12.42
C HIS A 362 1.64 27.36 12.95
N ALA A 363 1.37 27.33 14.26
CA ALA A 363 0.39 26.39 14.82
C ALA A 363 -1.03 26.64 14.28
N VAL A 364 -1.43 27.92 14.11
CA VAL A 364 -2.71 28.28 13.46
C VAL A 364 -2.74 27.78 12.01
N VAL A 365 -1.67 27.96 11.25
CA VAL A 365 -1.56 27.42 9.87
C VAL A 365 -1.73 25.91 9.84
N THR A 366 -1.09 25.19 10.77
CA THR A 366 -1.24 23.73 10.89
C THR A 366 -2.70 23.36 11.18
N THR A 367 -3.33 23.98 12.17
CA THR A 367 -4.75 23.74 12.51
C THR A 367 -5.68 24.02 11.33
N ARG A 368 -5.48 25.12 10.59
CA ARG A 368 -6.27 25.42 9.38
C ARG A 368 -5.98 24.45 8.24
N GLY A 369 -4.75 23.96 8.14
CA GLY A 369 -4.36 22.88 7.21
C GLY A 369 -5.10 21.58 7.49
N ASP A 370 -5.17 21.17 8.75
CA ASP A 370 -5.90 19.97 9.17
C ASP A 370 -7.40 20.11 8.88
N ALA A 371 -7.99 21.26 9.21
CA ALA A 371 -9.38 21.56 8.90
C ALA A 371 -9.68 21.50 7.39
N LEU A 372 -8.79 22.06 6.55
CA LEU A 372 -8.90 21.95 5.10
C LEU A 372 -8.85 20.48 4.64
N GLY A 373 -7.94 19.68 5.20
CA GLY A 373 -7.85 18.24 4.92
C GLY A 373 -9.16 17.52 5.22
N GLU A 374 -9.79 17.81 6.36
CA GLU A 374 -11.06 17.20 6.78
C GLU A 374 -12.24 17.61 5.90
N ILE A 375 -12.33 18.89 5.52
CA ILE A 375 -13.39 19.40 4.63
C ILE A 375 -13.23 18.82 3.22
N ALA A 376 -11.99 18.73 2.72
CA ALA A 376 -11.72 18.06 1.45
C ALA A 376 -12.05 16.56 1.51
N ALA A 377 -11.80 15.90 2.64
CA ALA A 377 -12.18 14.50 2.84
C ALA A 377 -13.70 14.28 2.82
N ASP A 378 -14.48 15.16 3.46
CA ASP A 378 -15.95 15.14 3.41
C ASP A 378 -16.45 15.30 1.96
N HIS A 379 -15.91 16.27 1.23
CA HIS A 379 -16.23 16.48 -0.17
C HIS A 379 -15.88 15.25 -1.04
N GLY A 380 -14.68 14.67 -0.86
CA GLY A 380 -14.25 13.47 -1.55
C GLY A 380 -15.14 12.26 -1.26
N LEU A 381 -15.58 12.10 -0.01
CA LEU A 381 -16.54 11.06 0.37
C LEU A 381 -17.88 11.23 -0.36
N ARG A 382 -18.41 12.45 -0.46
CA ARG A 382 -19.68 12.69 -1.17
C ARG A 382 -19.58 12.31 -2.65
N HIS A 383 -18.48 12.60 -3.32
CA HIS A 383 -18.22 12.09 -4.69
C HIS A 383 -18.10 10.56 -4.75
N GLU A 384 -17.49 9.95 -3.73
CA GLU A 384 -17.42 8.49 -3.64
C GLU A 384 -18.79 7.86 -3.52
N LEU A 385 -19.62 8.36 -2.60
CA LEU A 385 -21.00 7.92 -2.43
C LEU A 385 -21.81 8.16 -3.69
N HIS A 386 -21.75 9.35 -4.28
CA HIS A 386 -22.44 9.65 -5.54
C HIS A 386 -22.13 8.60 -6.61
N ARG A 387 -20.86 8.23 -6.78
CA ARG A 387 -20.44 7.21 -7.74
C ARG A 387 -20.88 5.79 -7.37
N GLN A 388 -20.76 5.40 -6.09
CA GLN A 388 -21.18 4.07 -5.61
C GLN A 388 -22.67 3.82 -5.85
N PHE A 389 -23.50 4.87 -5.73
CA PHE A 389 -24.95 4.78 -5.91
C PHE A 389 -25.42 5.11 -7.34
N GLY A 390 -24.52 5.01 -8.32
CA GLY A 390 -24.85 5.04 -9.76
C GLY A 390 -24.18 6.19 -10.52
N GLY A 391 -23.73 7.24 -9.83
CA GLY A 391 -23.05 8.39 -10.43
C GLY A 391 -23.89 9.16 -11.45
N SER A 392 -25.20 8.94 -11.47
CA SER A 392 -26.13 9.54 -12.40
C SER A 392 -26.69 10.85 -11.84
N ASP A 393 -27.06 11.77 -12.73
CA ASP A 393 -27.55 13.12 -12.42
C ASP A 393 -28.85 13.15 -11.58
N ASN A 394 -29.43 12.00 -11.26
CA ASN A 394 -30.58 11.89 -10.37
C ASN A 394 -30.20 11.61 -8.90
N ILE A 395 -28.92 11.39 -8.57
CA ILE A 395 -28.48 11.07 -7.20
C ILE A 395 -28.02 12.33 -6.45
N GLU A 396 -28.75 12.71 -5.41
CA GLU A 396 -28.43 13.84 -4.54
C GLU A 396 -27.87 13.36 -3.19
N ILE A 397 -26.77 13.95 -2.72
CA ILE A 397 -26.24 13.70 -1.38
C ILE A 397 -26.72 14.80 -0.43
N ARG A 398 -27.68 14.47 0.44
CA ARG A 398 -28.29 15.43 1.38
C ARG A 398 -27.66 15.32 2.76
N ASP A 399 -27.11 16.42 3.25
CA ASP A 399 -26.60 16.53 4.62
C ASP A 399 -27.75 16.84 5.59
N ARG A 400 -27.87 16.04 6.66
CA ARG A 400 -28.87 16.25 7.72
C ARG A 400 -28.36 17.15 8.86
N GLY A 401 -27.06 17.46 8.90
CA GLY A 401 -26.44 18.30 9.92
C GLY A 401 -26.14 17.60 11.25
N ASP A 402 -26.52 16.32 11.39
CA ASP A 402 -26.29 15.48 12.56
C ASP A 402 -25.20 14.41 12.33
N GLY A 403 -24.39 14.58 11.28
CA GLY A 403 -23.40 13.60 10.85
C GLY A 403 -23.98 12.47 9.99
N ARG A 404 -25.23 12.61 9.53
CA ARG A 404 -25.82 11.70 8.54
C ARG A 404 -25.94 12.35 7.17
N LEU A 405 -25.61 11.56 6.15
CA LEU A 405 -25.88 11.83 4.75
C LEU A 405 -26.97 10.88 4.26
N GLU A 406 -27.94 11.42 3.52
CA GLU A 406 -28.89 10.63 2.75
C GLU A 406 -28.48 10.65 1.27
N ILE A 407 -28.41 9.47 0.67
CA ILE A 407 -28.30 9.33 -0.78
C ILE A 407 -29.72 9.23 -1.33
N PHE A 408 -30.16 10.27 -2.03
CA PHE A 408 -31.54 10.42 -2.50
C PHE A 408 -31.61 10.28 -4.03
N ASP A 409 -32.43 9.36 -4.51
CA ASP A 409 -32.72 9.20 -5.94
C ASP A 409 -33.91 10.09 -6.29
N THR A 410 -33.65 11.18 -7.01
CA THR A 410 -34.65 12.18 -7.39
C THR A 410 -35.66 11.68 -8.41
N ASP A 411 -35.29 10.72 -9.27
CA ASP A 411 -36.20 10.11 -10.25
C ASP A 411 -37.21 9.20 -9.54
N LYS A 412 -36.76 8.46 -8.52
CA LYS A 412 -37.64 7.59 -7.71
C LYS A 412 -38.29 8.31 -6.53
N ASN A 413 -37.81 9.50 -6.19
CA ASN A 413 -38.21 10.27 -5.03
C ASN A 413 -38.09 9.46 -3.73
N GLU A 414 -36.99 8.72 -3.56
CA GLU A 414 -36.74 7.87 -2.39
C GLU A 414 -35.28 7.93 -1.92
N VAL A 415 -35.06 7.58 -0.65
CA VAL A 415 -33.71 7.42 -0.09
C VAL A 415 -33.18 6.06 -0.53
N VAL A 416 -32.16 6.08 -1.38
CA VAL A 416 -31.49 4.89 -1.90
C VAL A 416 -30.20 4.57 -1.16
N GLY A 417 -29.96 5.18 0.00
CA GLY A 417 -28.85 4.84 0.87
C GLY A 417 -28.65 5.87 1.98
N THR A 418 -27.89 5.50 3.00
CA THR A 418 -27.50 6.43 4.06
C THR A 418 -26.04 6.23 4.43
N ALA A 419 -25.33 7.31 4.74
CA ALA A 419 -24.02 7.24 5.38
C ALA A 419 -24.09 7.94 6.74
N GLU A 420 -23.63 7.30 7.80
CA GLU A 420 -23.63 7.86 9.16
C GLU A 420 -22.21 7.91 9.70
N ARG A 421 -21.76 9.08 10.15
CA ARG A 421 -20.45 9.24 10.76
C ARG A 421 -20.45 8.65 12.18
N ARG A 422 -19.63 7.63 12.41
CA ARG A 422 -19.59 6.87 13.69
C ARG A 422 -18.71 7.50 14.77
N PHE A 423 -18.08 8.63 14.45
CA PHE A 423 -17.44 9.54 15.41
C PHE A 423 -17.70 10.99 14.97
N PRO A 424 -18.79 11.63 15.45
CA PRO A 424 -18.93 13.06 15.28
C PRO A 424 -17.77 13.72 16.04
N LYS A 425 -16.91 14.43 15.31
CA LYS A 425 -15.92 15.29 15.96
C LYS A 425 -16.70 16.35 16.74
N GLU A 426 -16.27 16.64 17.97
CA GLU A 426 -16.67 17.88 18.64
C GLU A 426 -16.44 19.03 17.64
N ASP A 427 -17.51 19.76 17.34
CA ASP A 427 -17.59 20.75 16.28
C ASP A 427 -16.33 21.64 16.28
N PRO A 428 -15.48 21.64 15.22
CA PRO A 428 -14.24 22.41 15.21
C PRO A 428 -14.49 23.93 15.29
N ALA A 429 -15.73 24.37 15.07
CA ALA A 429 -16.17 25.76 15.22
C ALA A 429 -16.40 26.17 16.69
N GLY A 430 -16.38 25.24 17.65
CA GLY A 430 -16.23 25.58 19.05
C GLY A 430 -14.79 26.02 19.30
N ASP A 431 -14.59 27.28 19.71
CA ASP A 431 -13.35 28.00 20.06
C ASP A 431 -12.53 27.35 21.22
N GLY A 432 -12.44 26.02 21.25
CA GLY A 432 -11.91 25.20 22.32
C GLY A 432 -10.79 24.26 21.85
N GLY A 433 -9.66 24.83 21.45
CA GLY A 433 -8.33 24.20 21.48
C GLY A 433 -8.21 22.78 20.90
N SER A 434 -8.02 22.68 19.58
CA SER A 434 -7.55 21.44 18.93
C SER A 434 -6.08 21.18 19.30
N GLY A 435 -5.85 20.19 20.17
CA GLY A 435 -4.52 19.64 20.39
C GLY A 435 -4.08 18.82 19.18
N SER A 436 -3.20 19.39 18.36
CA SER A 436 -2.37 18.65 17.40
C SER A 436 -1.49 17.64 18.15
N ALA A 437 -1.25 16.49 17.53
CA ALA A 437 -0.60 15.32 18.12
C ALA A 437 0.94 15.46 18.27
N ASP A 438 1.52 16.64 18.07
CA ASP A 438 2.97 16.87 18.06
C ASP A 438 3.53 17.54 19.34
N ASP A 439 2.84 17.47 20.48
CA ASP A 439 3.35 18.06 21.72
C ASP A 439 3.90 16.99 22.70
N ASN A 440 5.23 16.90 22.75
CA ASN A 440 6.01 16.07 23.68
C ASN A 440 6.17 16.73 25.07
N GLY A 441 5.24 17.61 25.46
CA GLY A 441 5.28 18.43 26.67
C GLY A 441 4.59 17.80 27.90
N SER A 442 5.40 17.48 28.91
CA SER A 442 5.00 16.98 30.23
C SER A 442 4.12 17.98 31.02
N SER A 443 2.81 17.76 31.09
CA SER A 443 1.94 18.33 32.14
C SER A 443 0.96 17.26 32.64
N SER A 444 0.88 17.08 33.97
CA SER A 444 0.43 15.84 34.63
C SER A 444 -1.07 15.71 34.92
N ASP A 445 -1.87 16.78 34.88
CA ASP A 445 -3.19 16.74 35.54
C ASP A 445 -4.41 16.69 34.58
N GLY A 446 -4.17 16.53 33.28
CA GLY A 446 -5.22 16.32 32.25
C GLY A 446 -4.99 15.09 31.36
N GLN A 447 -4.12 14.17 31.76
CA GLN A 447 -3.53 13.16 30.88
C GLN A 447 -4.45 12.01 30.44
N ASP A 448 -5.53 11.71 31.16
CA ASP A 448 -6.28 10.47 30.88
C ASP A 448 -7.22 10.56 29.67
N LYS A 449 -7.77 11.73 29.35
CA LYS A 449 -8.63 11.88 28.15
C LYS A 449 -7.87 12.12 26.84
N LYS A 450 -6.62 12.63 26.91
CA LYS A 450 -5.80 12.89 25.71
C LYS A 450 -5.16 11.62 25.14
N LYS A 451 -5.01 10.55 25.93
CA LYS A 451 -4.31 9.32 25.50
C LYS A 451 -5.07 8.52 24.43
N ASP A 452 -6.40 8.60 24.39
CA ASP A 452 -7.23 7.77 23.50
C ASP A 452 -7.39 8.32 22.08
N LYS A 453 -7.21 9.63 21.86
CA LYS A 453 -7.27 10.22 20.50
C LYS A 453 -6.21 9.67 19.56
N ARG A 454 -5.14 9.07 20.09
CA ARG A 454 -4.07 8.44 19.29
C ARG A 454 -4.51 7.17 18.56
N TYR A 455 -5.67 6.61 18.91
CA TYR A 455 -6.18 5.34 18.38
C TYR A 455 -7.52 5.51 17.66
N GLN A 456 -7.64 6.58 16.88
CA GLN A 456 -8.84 6.89 16.10
C GLN A 456 -8.47 7.23 14.67
N PHE A 457 -9.34 6.88 13.74
CA PHE A 457 -9.30 7.37 12.35
C PHE A 457 -9.89 8.77 12.29
N ASP A 458 -9.46 9.59 11.32
CA ASP A 458 -9.98 10.97 11.18
C ASP A 458 -11.50 10.95 10.89
N GLN A 459 -11.95 10.03 10.03
CA GLN A 459 -13.36 9.80 9.75
C GLN A 459 -13.66 8.30 9.57
N VAL A 460 -14.81 7.87 10.11
CA VAL A 460 -15.40 6.55 9.85
C VAL A 460 -16.87 6.73 9.54
N TRP A 461 -17.28 6.28 8.37
CA TRP A 461 -18.67 6.35 7.91
C TRP A 461 -19.22 4.95 7.72
N GLU A 462 -20.36 4.69 8.35
CA GLU A 462 -21.16 3.49 8.12
C GLU A 462 -22.11 3.76 6.96
N VAL A 463 -21.90 3.07 5.83
CA VAL A 463 -22.69 3.24 4.61
C VAL A 463 -23.64 2.07 4.46
N LYS A 464 -24.94 2.36 4.38
CA LYS A 464 -26.01 1.38 4.19
C LYS A 464 -26.56 1.49 2.80
N SER A 465 -26.38 0.42 2.02
CA SER A 465 -26.97 0.29 0.69
C SER A 465 -28.29 -0.49 0.78
N PRO A 466 -29.39 0.02 0.22
CA PRO A 466 -30.66 -0.68 0.19
C PRO A 466 -30.59 -1.81 -0.83
N GLY A 467 -31.09 -2.95 -0.40
CA GLY A 467 -31.12 -4.20 -1.15
C GLY A 467 -31.36 -5.33 -0.16
N PRO A 468 -32.04 -6.42 -0.52
CA PRO A 468 -32.08 -7.62 0.30
C PRO A 468 -30.92 -8.56 -0.07
N PRO A 469 -29.98 -8.87 0.85
CA PRO A 469 -29.86 -8.36 2.22
C PRO A 469 -29.24 -6.95 2.26
N GLU A 470 -29.58 -6.17 3.29
CA GLU A 470 -28.99 -4.85 3.51
C GLU A 470 -27.48 -5.02 3.70
N ILE A 471 -26.69 -4.31 2.89
CA ILE A 471 -25.23 -4.38 2.97
C ILE A 471 -24.74 -3.11 3.65
N THR A 472 -24.11 -3.30 4.81
CA THR A 472 -23.36 -2.25 5.50
C THR A 472 -21.90 -2.32 5.08
N THR A 473 -21.37 -1.25 4.50
CA THR A 473 -19.94 -1.04 4.26
C THR A 473 -19.42 0.08 5.15
N TYR A 474 -18.10 0.20 5.27
CA TYR A 474 -17.45 1.25 6.04
C TYR A 474 -16.45 2.01 5.17
N GLU A 475 -16.57 3.34 5.13
CA GLU A 475 -15.56 4.22 4.56
C GLU A 475 -14.69 4.75 5.71
N VAL A 476 -13.42 4.35 5.72
CA VAL A 476 -12.43 4.78 6.71
C VAL A 476 -11.48 5.73 5.99
N VAL A 477 -11.45 6.99 6.44
CA VAL A 477 -10.78 8.07 5.73
C VAL A 477 -9.72 8.69 6.62
N GLU A 478 -8.48 8.72 6.14
CA GLU A 478 -7.39 9.53 6.70
C GLU A 478 -7.33 10.86 5.95
N ALA A 479 -7.69 11.94 6.64
CA ALA A 479 -7.75 13.27 6.06
C ALA A 479 -6.37 13.94 6.13
N LYS A 480 -5.94 14.54 5.02
CA LYS A 480 -4.63 15.18 4.93
C LYS A 480 -4.69 16.55 4.32
N ALA A 481 -4.08 17.51 5.02
CA ALA A 481 -3.70 18.79 4.46
C ALA A 481 -2.82 18.60 3.21
N PRO A 482 -2.71 19.61 2.33
CA PRO A 482 -1.90 19.48 1.10
C PRO A 482 -0.46 19.02 1.34
N SER A 483 0.14 19.45 2.45
CA SER A 483 1.49 19.08 2.87
C SER A 483 1.53 18.26 4.16
N GLY A 484 0.39 17.73 4.62
CA GLY A 484 0.30 16.98 5.87
C GLY A 484 1.05 15.65 5.80
N SER A 485 1.88 15.37 6.80
CA SER A 485 2.58 14.08 6.93
C SER A 485 1.64 12.99 7.44
N HIS A 486 2.05 11.73 7.25
CA HIS A 486 1.42 10.58 7.89
C HIS A 486 1.86 10.52 9.35
N ALA A 487 0.90 10.33 10.26
CA ALA A 487 1.24 9.96 11.62
C ALA A 487 1.96 8.62 11.62
N GLN A 488 2.88 8.45 12.56
CA GLN A 488 3.64 7.22 12.78
C GLN A 488 3.24 6.61 14.11
N ARG A 489 3.26 5.28 14.19
CA ARG A 489 3.00 4.55 15.44
C ARG A 489 3.96 3.38 15.56
N GLU A 490 4.48 3.17 16.77
CA GLU A 490 5.18 1.95 17.14
C GLU A 490 4.15 0.88 17.55
N LEU A 491 4.16 -0.24 16.85
CA LEU A 491 3.31 -1.40 17.10
C LEU A 491 3.84 -2.22 18.29
N PRO A 492 3.04 -3.13 18.88
CA PRO A 492 3.47 -3.95 20.01
C PRO A 492 4.70 -4.84 19.75
N ASN A 493 5.02 -5.12 18.49
CA ASN A 493 6.20 -5.88 18.07
C ASN A 493 7.46 -4.99 17.90
N GLY A 494 7.38 -3.68 18.17
CA GLY A 494 8.47 -2.72 18.04
C GLY A 494 8.62 -2.10 16.63
N THR A 495 7.84 -2.54 15.64
CA THR A 495 7.85 -1.96 14.30
C THR A 495 7.20 -0.57 14.32
N VAL A 496 7.76 0.40 13.61
CA VAL A 496 7.13 1.72 13.41
C VAL A 496 6.44 1.74 12.06
N VAL A 497 5.15 2.06 12.03
CA VAL A 497 4.33 2.07 10.82
C VAL A 497 3.67 3.44 10.61
N LYS A 498 3.48 3.85 9.36
CA LYS A 498 2.72 5.06 9.01
C LYS A 498 1.24 4.76 8.86
N GLN A 499 0.40 5.79 9.04
CA GLN A 499 -0.99 5.79 8.60
C GLN A 499 -1.13 5.34 7.13
N CYS A 500 -2.31 4.85 6.77
CA CYS A 500 -2.60 4.31 5.43
C CYS A 500 -1.84 3.00 5.12
N ARG A 501 -1.72 2.12 6.13
CA ARG A 501 -1.28 0.73 5.99
C ARG A 501 -2.26 -0.20 6.68
N ARG A 502 -2.25 -1.48 6.27
CA ARG A 502 -3.12 -2.48 6.87
C ARG A 502 -2.82 -2.75 8.35
N ASP A 503 -1.55 -2.83 8.71
CA ASP A 503 -1.11 -3.04 10.10
C ASP A 503 -1.48 -1.88 11.02
N TYR A 504 -1.37 -0.63 10.54
CA TYR A 504 -1.86 0.57 11.24
C TYR A 504 -3.37 0.50 11.48
N TYR A 505 -4.13 0.08 10.47
CA TYR A 505 -5.58 -0.13 10.58
C TYR A 505 -5.89 -1.20 11.63
N ASP A 506 -5.25 -2.37 11.54
CA ASP A 506 -5.52 -3.51 12.44
C ASP A 506 -5.18 -3.16 13.90
N ASP A 507 -4.06 -2.49 14.15
CA ASP A 507 -3.69 -2.01 15.49
C ASP A 507 -4.67 -0.95 16.02
N THR A 508 -5.10 -0.02 15.17
CA THR A 508 -6.10 0.99 15.55
C THR A 508 -7.44 0.33 15.92
N VAL A 509 -7.91 -0.60 15.09
CA VAL A 509 -9.14 -1.36 15.37
C VAL A 509 -9.01 -2.20 16.63
N GLN A 510 -7.84 -2.81 16.90
CA GLN A 510 -7.59 -3.55 18.13
C GLN A 510 -7.69 -2.63 19.36
N HIS A 511 -7.13 -1.42 19.30
CA HIS A 511 -7.25 -0.45 20.37
C HIS A 511 -8.70 0.01 20.57
N MET A 512 -9.43 0.30 19.49
CA MET A 512 -10.85 0.64 19.55
C MET A 512 -11.65 -0.46 20.26
N ARG A 513 -11.42 -1.74 19.92
CA ARG A 513 -12.07 -2.91 20.55
C ARG A 513 -11.76 -3.07 22.03
N ASN A 514 -10.67 -2.48 22.52
CA ASN A 514 -10.27 -2.50 23.91
C ASN A 514 -10.60 -1.19 24.65
N SER A 515 -11.19 -0.21 23.95
CA SER A 515 -11.55 1.08 24.53
C SER A 515 -12.53 0.94 25.70
N ALA A 516 -12.35 1.77 26.72
CA ALA A 516 -13.30 1.89 27.83
C ALA A 516 -14.67 2.43 27.34
N ASP A 517 -14.68 3.24 26.28
CA ASP A 517 -15.90 3.76 25.68
C ASP A 517 -16.67 2.65 24.94
N PRO A 518 -17.92 2.35 25.31
CA PRO A 518 -18.70 1.27 24.70
C PRO A 518 -19.02 1.51 23.22
N GLU A 519 -19.16 2.75 22.77
CA GLU A 519 -19.46 3.10 21.37
C GLU A 519 -18.23 2.89 20.49
N VAL A 520 -17.07 3.39 20.92
CA VAL A 520 -15.76 3.13 20.27
C VAL A 520 -15.50 1.62 20.19
N ARG A 521 -15.79 0.90 21.27
CA ARG A 521 -15.62 -0.56 21.35
C ARG A 521 -16.53 -1.32 20.41
N ALA A 522 -17.78 -0.87 20.28
CA ALA A 522 -18.73 -1.45 19.33
C ALA A 522 -18.25 -1.25 17.90
N LEU A 523 -17.88 -0.02 17.54
CA LEU A 523 -17.37 0.29 16.20
C LEU A 523 -16.10 -0.49 15.86
N GLY A 524 -15.17 -0.64 16.81
CA GLY A 524 -13.98 -1.47 16.60
C GLY A 524 -14.32 -2.93 16.28
N ARG A 525 -15.36 -3.50 16.89
CA ARG A 525 -15.83 -4.86 16.55
C ARG A 525 -16.48 -4.91 15.16
N ASP A 526 -17.23 -3.87 14.81
CA ASP A 526 -17.92 -3.79 13.52
C ASP A 526 -16.92 -3.64 12.36
N LEU A 527 -15.90 -2.79 12.53
CA LEU A 527 -14.79 -2.61 11.59
C LEU A 527 -13.98 -3.88 11.39
N GLU A 528 -13.66 -4.62 12.46
CA GLU A 528 -12.99 -5.92 12.35
C GLU A 528 -13.83 -6.93 11.55
N LYS A 529 -15.14 -7.00 11.84
CA LYS A 529 -16.07 -7.90 11.14
C LYS A 529 -16.25 -7.49 9.68
N ALA A 530 -16.27 -6.18 9.39
CA ALA A 530 -16.38 -5.66 8.04
C ALA A 530 -15.11 -5.94 7.22
N ALA A 531 -13.93 -5.74 7.80
CA ALA A 531 -12.65 -5.99 7.12
C ALA A 531 -12.52 -7.47 6.71
N LYS A 532 -12.89 -8.42 7.59
CA LYS A 532 -12.93 -9.86 7.26
C LYS A 532 -13.87 -10.22 6.12
N GLY A 533 -14.88 -9.37 5.85
CA GLY A 533 -15.84 -9.55 4.78
C GLY A 533 -15.57 -8.68 3.56
N SER A 534 -14.41 -8.03 3.44
CA SER A 534 -14.09 -7.06 2.38
C SER A 534 -15.14 -5.93 2.27
N ARG A 535 -15.69 -5.49 3.40
CA ARG A 535 -16.69 -4.41 3.50
C ARG A 535 -16.12 -3.11 4.07
N VAL A 536 -14.80 -2.94 4.01
CA VAL A 536 -14.11 -1.71 4.45
C VAL A 536 -13.34 -1.14 3.28
N ASN A 537 -13.64 0.11 2.96
CA ASN A 537 -12.88 0.94 2.05
C ASN A 537 -12.01 1.88 2.91
N TYR A 538 -10.73 1.55 3.03
CA TYR A 538 -9.76 2.39 3.75
C TYR A 538 -8.96 3.23 2.75
N TRP A 539 -8.91 4.56 2.90
CA TRP A 539 -8.25 5.44 1.94
C TRP A 539 -7.76 6.76 2.55
N GLU A 540 -6.74 7.35 1.92
CA GLU A 540 -6.30 8.72 2.18
C GLU A 540 -7.11 9.70 1.32
N ALA A 541 -7.65 10.72 1.97
CA ALA A 541 -8.18 11.92 1.32
C ALA A 541 -7.20 13.07 1.53
N ARG A 542 -6.55 13.53 0.46
CA ARG A 542 -5.62 14.66 0.52
C ARG A 542 -6.14 15.85 -0.25
N ALA A 543 -6.32 16.99 0.43
CA ALA A 543 -6.64 18.25 -0.23
C ALA A 543 -5.53 18.59 -1.24
N ARG A 544 -5.87 18.79 -2.51
CA ARG A 544 -4.92 19.26 -3.52
C ARG A 544 -5.13 20.76 -3.72
N VAL A 545 -4.03 21.49 -3.67
CA VAL A 545 -4.00 22.90 -4.03
C VAL A 545 -2.96 23.10 -5.13
N ARG A 546 -3.31 23.88 -6.13
CA ARG A 546 -2.40 24.34 -7.18
C ARG A 546 -2.08 25.80 -6.94
N ASN A 547 -0.82 26.18 -7.10
CA ASN A 547 -0.42 27.57 -7.00
C ASN A 547 -0.58 28.27 -8.37
N GLU A 548 -1.50 29.22 -8.45
CA GLU A 548 -1.75 30.04 -9.63
C GLU A 548 -1.42 31.49 -9.32
N GLY A 549 -0.26 31.97 -9.79
CA GLY A 549 0.16 33.35 -9.57
C GLY A 549 0.32 33.73 -8.09
N GLY A 550 0.74 32.78 -7.23
CA GLY A 550 0.87 32.99 -5.79
C GLY A 550 -0.45 32.81 -5.01
N VAL A 551 -1.52 32.37 -5.67
CA VAL A 551 -2.79 32.00 -5.03
C VAL A 551 -2.91 30.48 -5.01
N ASP A 552 -3.10 29.90 -3.82
CA ASP A 552 -3.49 28.49 -3.70
C ASP A 552 -4.96 28.37 -4.14
N VAL A 553 -5.20 27.59 -5.19
CA VAL A 553 -6.53 27.30 -5.75
C VAL A 553 -6.82 25.81 -5.55
N TYR A 554 -8.07 25.47 -5.23
CA TYR A 554 -8.49 24.08 -5.10
C TYR A 554 -8.31 23.30 -6.41
N ASP A 555 -7.62 22.16 -6.30
CA ASP A 555 -7.25 21.27 -7.42
C ASP A 555 -7.82 19.84 -7.21
N GLY A 556 -8.89 19.73 -6.43
CA GLY A 556 -9.58 18.47 -6.14
C GLY A 556 -9.09 17.74 -4.88
N VAL A 557 -9.60 16.53 -4.69
CA VAL A 557 -9.18 15.63 -3.60
C VAL A 557 -8.37 14.47 -4.17
N GLY A 558 -7.15 14.30 -3.70
CA GLY A 558 -6.38 13.09 -3.94
C GLY A 558 -7.01 11.92 -3.19
N TYR A 559 -7.56 10.96 -3.92
CA TYR A 559 -8.09 9.70 -3.38
C TYR A 559 -7.03 8.61 -3.55
N ARG A 560 -6.53 8.07 -2.44
CA ARG A 560 -5.54 6.98 -2.45
C ARG A 560 -6.03 5.81 -1.59
N PRO A 561 -6.59 4.76 -2.20
CA PRO A 561 -7.04 3.60 -1.46
C PRO A 561 -5.86 2.83 -0.87
N VAL A 562 -6.07 2.25 0.30
CA VAL A 562 -5.12 1.38 0.99
C VAL A 562 -5.45 -0.07 0.63
N LYS A 563 -4.43 -0.93 0.53
CA LYS A 563 -4.63 -2.37 0.38
C LYS A 563 -5.23 -2.93 1.67
N MET A 564 -6.40 -3.58 1.58
CA MET A 564 -7.20 -4.06 2.71
C MET A 564 -7.47 -5.55 2.63
#